data_AF-A0A927ZVN6-F1
#
_entry.id   AF-A0A927ZVN6-F1
#
_cell.length_a   1.000
_cell.length_b   1.000
_cell.length_c   1.000
_cell.angle_alpha   90.00
_cell.angle_beta   90.00
_cell.angle_gamma   90.00
#
_symmetry.space_group_name_H-M   'P 1'
#
loop_
_entity.id
_entity.type
_entity.pdbx_description
1 polymer ?
#
loop_
_entity_poly.entity_id
_entity_poly.type
_entity_poly.pdbx_seq_one_letter_code
_entity_poly.pdbx_strand_id
1 'polypeptide(L)'
;MKNVSFSEAINYLKDGEIILTRNRTSFYLDNGTVTVHTPNSRYRLTLNEFRDLFAREDLFLYVPDGSTIDSEKDEAYYAWKNKNAN
;
A
#
# COMPACT_ATOMS: atom_id res chain seq x y z
N MET A 1 -2.55 -10.21 -5.54
CA MET A 1 -3.49 -9.55 -4.59
C MET A 1 -4.43 -10.59 -4.01
N LYS A 2 -4.51 -10.72 -2.68
CA LYS A 2 -5.40 -11.67 -1.98
C LYS A 2 -6.69 -10.93 -1.58
N ASN A 3 -7.86 -11.39 -2.04
CA ASN A 3 -9.14 -10.83 -1.56
C ASN A 3 -9.34 -11.24 -0.08
N VAL A 4 -9.82 -10.30 0.73
CA VAL A 4 -9.98 -10.49 2.17
C VAL A 4 -11.34 -9.99 2.62
N SER A 5 -11.92 -10.63 3.64
CA SER A 5 -13.12 -10.10 4.29
C SER A 5 -12.84 -8.78 5.00
N PHE A 6 -13.88 -8.00 5.28
CA PHE A 6 -13.74 -6.74 6.02
C PHE A 6 -13.08 -6.95 7.39
N SER A 7 -13.48 -7.98 8.13
CA SER A 7 -12.90 -8.28 9.44
C SER A 7 -11.41 -8.62 9.36
N GLU A 8 -10.99 -9.38 8.34
CA GLU A 8 -9.57 -9.66 8.09
C GLU A 8 -8.82 -8.39 7.70
N ALA A 9 -9.40 -7.55 6.85
CA ALA A 9 -8.80 -6.28 6.45
C ALA A 9 -8.52 -5.38 7.66
N ILE A 10 -9.42 -5.32 8.65
CA ILE A 10 -9.19 -4.58 9.89
C ILE A 10 -8.02 -5.15 10.70
N ASN A 11 -7.89 -6.47 10.78
CA ASN A 11 -6.76 -7.09 11.49
C ASN A 11 -5.45 -6.77 10.78
N TYR A 12 -5.39 -6.94 9.47
CA TYR A 12 -4.22 -6.57 8.66
C TYR A 12 -3.84 -5.09 8.83
N LEU A 13 -4.82 -4.17 8.82
CA LEU A 13 -4.55 -2.75 9.08
C LEU A 13 -3.94 -2.52 10.47
N LYS A 14 -4.40 -3.24 11.49
CA LYS A 14 -3.82 -3.17 12.86
C LYS A 14 -2.41 -3.76 12.93
N ASP A 15 -2.12 -4.75 12.10
CA ASP A 15 -0.80 -5.37 11.97
C ASP A 15 0.17 -4.50 11.16
N GLY A 16 -0.29 -3.36 10.63
CA GLY A 16 0.52 -2.41 9.86
C GLY A 16 0.56 -2.69 8.35
N GLU A 17 -0.24 -3.64 7.88
CA GLU A 17 -0.34 -4.00 6.47
C GLU A 17 -1.18 -2.99 5.67
N ILE A 18 -1.03 -3.04 4.34
CA ILE A 18 -1.75 -2.17 3.42
C ILE A 18 -2.90 -2.93 2.75
N ILE A 19 -4.09 -2.34 2.78
CA ILE A 19 -5.27 -2.84 2.07
C ILE A 19 -5.51 -1.98 0.82
N LEU A 20 -6.00 -2.60 -0.25
CA LEU A 20 -6.28 -1.98 -1.53
C LEU A 20 -7.70 -2.27 -1.99
N THR A 21 -8.25 -1.38 -2.82
CA THR A 21 -9.41 -1.65 -3.68
C THR A 21 -9.00 -1.80 -5.14
N ARG A 22 -9.92 -2.29 -5.98
CA ARG A 22 -9.72 -2.33 -7.44
C ARG A 22 -9.49 -0.94 -8.05
N ASN A 23 -10.01 0.11 -7.43
CA ASN A 23 -9.92 1.48 -7.92
C ASN A 23 -8.61 2.17 -7.53
N ARG A 24 -7.59 1.40 -7.12
CA ARG A 24 -6.29 1.88 -6.65
C ARG A 24 -6.39 2.80 -5.42
N THR A 25 -7.45 2.66 -4.63
CA THR A 25 -7.50 3.24 -3.30
C THR A 25 -6.69 2.36 -2.37
N SER A 26 -5.81 2.94 -1.57
CA SER A 26 -5.08 2.24 -0.52
C SER A 26 -5.47 2.72 0.87
N PHE A 27 -5.37 1.82 1.83
CA PHE A 27 -5.68 2.03 3.23
C PHE A 27 -4.54 1.50 4.08
N TYR A 28 -4.15 2.28 5.09
CA TYR A 28 -3.24 1.85 6.14
C TYR A 28 -3.61 2.55 7.45
N LEU A 29 -3.27 1.92 8.57
CA LEU A 29 -3.53 2.48 9.89
C LEU A 29 -2.34 3.34 10.33
N ASP A 30 -2.63 4.57 10.75
CA ASP A 30 -1.64 5.51 11.31
C ASP A 30 -2.24 6.17 12.54
N ASN A 31 -1.56 6.04 13.69
CA ASN A 31 -1.98 6.60 14.98
C ASN A 31 -3.46 6.34 15.34
N GLY A 32 -3.96 5.14 15.05
CA GLY A 32 -5.34 4.73 15.37
C GLY A 32 -6.42 5.24 14.38
N THR A 33 -6.03 5.95 13.32
CA THR A 33 -6.93 6.37 12.23
C THR A 33 -6.55 5.67 10.94
N VAL A 34 -7.55 5.33 10.12
CA VAL A 34 -7.34 4.75 8.79
C VAL A 34 -7.07 5.90 7.83
N THR A 35 -5.86 5.94 7.28
CA THR A 35 -5.55 6.86 6.19
C THR A 35 -6.02 6.25 4.88
N VAL A 36 -6.89 6.96 4.17
CA VAL A 36 -7.36 6.61 2.84
C VAL A 36 -6.59 7.42 1.82
N HIS A 37 -5.96 6.73 0.88
CA HIS A 37 -5.29 7.34 -0.25
C HIS A 37 -5.99 6.92 -1.53
N THR A 38 -6.65 7.88 -2.17
CA THR A 38 -7.24 7.71 -3.50
C THR A 38 -6.31 8.33 -4.55
N PRO A 39 -6.54 8.09 -5.85
CA PRO A 39 -5.75 8.73 -6.90
C PRO A 39 -5.76 10.27 -6.85
N ASN A 40 -6.83 10.88 -6.30
CA ASN A 40 -7.04 12.33 -6.37
C ASN A 40 -7.02 13.01 -4.99
N SER A 41 -6.97 12.24 -3.89
CA SER A 41 -7.09 12.79 -2.55
C SER A 41 -6.54 11.87 -1.48
N ARG A 42 -6.20 12.45 -0.33
CA ARG A 42 -5.82 11.74 0.88
C ARG A 42 -6.57 12.32 2.06
N TYR A 43 -7.18 11.45 2.86
CA TYR A 43 -7.93 11.85 4.05
C TYR A 43 -7.82 10.77 5.14
N ARG A 44 -8.23 11.11 6.36
CA ARG A 44 -8.20 10.21 7.51
C ARG A 44 -9.62 9.93 7.98
N LEU A 45 -9.86 8.69 8.37
CA LEU A 45 -11.12 8.21 8.92
C LEU A 45 -10.86 7.53 10.26
N THR A 46 -11.84 7.60 11.15
CA THR A 46 -11.92 6.66 12.27
C THR A 46 -12.23 5.25 11.75
N LEU A 47 -11.97 4.22 12.57
CA LEU A 47 -12.33 2.84 12.21
C LEU A 47 -13.83 2.66 11.96
N ASN A 48 -14.68 3.41 12.68
CA ASN A 48 -16.13 3.37 12.49
C ASN A 48 -16.55 3.95 11.14
N GLU A 49 -16.04 5.13 10.78
CA GLU A 49 -16.32 5.74 9.47
C GLU A 49 -15.78 4.88 8.33
N PHE A 50 -14.58 4.30 8.51
CA PHE A 50 -14.03 3.36 7.53
C PHE A 50 -14.95 2.15 7.33
N ARG A 51 -15.48 1.58 8.42
CA ARG A 51 -16.46 0.49 8.33
C ARG A 51 -17.73 0.93 7.59
N ASP A 52 -18.30 2.06 7.96
CA ASP A 52 -19.58 2.48 7.40
C ASP A 52 -19.45 2.82 5.89
N LEU A 53 -18.28 3.32 5.46
CA LEU A 53 -18.01 3.66 4.06
C LEU A 53 -17.56 2.47 3.19
N PHE A 54 -16.76 1.55 3.74
CA PHE A 54 -16.07 0.51 2.95
C PHE A 54 -16.49 -0.94 3.27
N ALA A 55 -17.49 -1.16 4.14
CA ALA A 55 -17.94 -2.52 4.49
C ALA A 55 -18.45 -3.37 3.31
N ARG A 56 -18.83 -2.74 2.19
CA ARG A 56 -19.36 -3.41 0.99
C ARG A 56 -18.37 -3.43 -0.18
N GLU A 57 -17.19 -2.86 -0.01
CA GLU A 57 -16.18 -2.80 -1.06
C GLU A 57 -15.36 -4.09 -1.12
N ASP A 58 -14.87 -4.41 -2.32
CA ASP A 58 -13.92 -5.50 -2.50
C ASP A 58 -12.54 -5.05 -1.99
N LEU A 59 -12.10 -5.67 -0.89
CA LEU A 59 -10.83 -5.37 -0.23
C LEU A 59 -9.78 -6.43 -0.54
N PHE A 60 -8.55 -5.98 -0.76
CA PHE A 60 -7.42 -6.83 -1.10
C PHE A 60 -6.21 -6.51 -0.24
N LEU A 61 -5.55 -7.55 0.29
CA LEU A 61 -4.25 -7.38 0.92
C LEU A 61 -3.20 -7.08 -0.16
N TYR A 62 -2.46 -5.98 0.03
CA TYR A 62 -1.26 -5.71 -0.73
C TYR A 62 -0.17 -6.67 -0.30
N VAL A 63 0.33 -7.44 -1.25
CA VAL A 63 1.54 -8.24 -1.06
C VAL A 63 2.58 -7.56 -1.94
N PRO A 64 3.68 -7.04 -1.39
CA PRO A 64 4.77 -6.55 -2.22
C PRO A 64 5.22 -7.71 -3.10
N ASP A 65 5.02 -7.59 -4.40
CA ASP A 65 5.71 -8.47 -5.34
C ASP A 65 7.19 -8.22 -5.06
N GLY A 66 7.90 -9.26 -4.64
CA GLY A 66 9.29 -9.19 -4.18
C GLY A 66 10.26 -8.81 -5.30
N SER A 67 10.05 -7.68 -5.97
CA SER A 67 11.07 -6.93 -6.67
C SER A 67 12.05 -6.43 -5.62
N THR A 68 12.89 -7.35 -5.16
CA THR A 68 14.20 -7.08 -4.62
C THR A 68 14.82 -6.02 -5.52
N ILE A 69 15.21 -4.89 -4.94
CA ILE A 69 16.07 -3.94 -5.65
C ILE A 69 17.28 -4.76 -6.08
N ASP A 70 17.40 -4.98 -7.39
CA ASP A 70 18.47 -5.79 -7.97
C ASP A 70 19.75 -4.95 -7.90
N SER A 71 20.50 -5.13 -6.81
CA SER A 71 21.72 -4.38 -6.50
C SER A 71 22.71 -4.37 -7.67
N GLU A 72 22.69 -5.41 -8.51
CA GLU A 72 23.57 -5.59 -9.66
C GLU A 72 23.25 -4.56 -10.78
N LYS A 73 21.98 -4.19 -10.94
CA LYS A 73 21.56 -3.14 -11.90
C LYS A 73 21.95 -1.75 -11.43
N ASP A 74 21.92 -1.52 -10.12
CA ASP A 74 22.33 -0.26 -9.53
C ASP A 74 23.84 -0.04 -9.68
N GLU A 75 24.67 -1.06 -9.45
CA GLU A 75 26.13 -0.98 -9.69
C GLU A 75 26.46 -0.69 -11.16
N ALA A 76 25.78 -1.34 -12.11
CA ALA A 76 25.98 -1.09 -13.54
C ALA A 76 25.67 0.36 -13.94
N TYR A 77 24.63 0.96 -13.36
CA TYR A 77 24.29 2.37 -13.56
C TYR A 77 25.37 3.31 -13.01
N TYR A 78 25.88 3.06 -11.80
CA TYR A 78 26.97 3.86 -11.22
C TYR A 78 28.29 3.70 -12.00
N ALA A 79 28.60 2.49 -12.49
CA ALA A 79 29.79 2.23 -13.30
C ALA A 79 29.72 2.94 -14.66
N TRP A 80 28.57 2.92 -15.34
CA TRP A 80 28.37 3.66 -16.59
C TRP A 80 28.47 5.17 -16.39
N LYS A 81 27.87 5.71 -15.32
CA LYS A 81 27.94 7.15 -14.99
C LYS A 81 29.38 7.61 -14.77
N ASN A 82 30.17 6.83 -14.03
CA ASN A 82 31.59 7.14 -13.79
C ASN A 82 32.44 7.02 -15.07
N LYS A 83 32.08 6.10 -15.98
CA LYS A 83 32.80 5.91 -17.25
C LYS A 83 32.55 7.02 -18.28
N ASN A 84 31.42 7.71 -18.20
CA ASN A 84 31.05 8.80 -19.13
C ASN A 84 31.17 10.20 -18.49
N ALA A 85 31.77 10.31 -17.31
CA ALA A 85 31.99 11.58 -16.60
C ALA A 85 33.37 12.21 -16.86
N ASN A 86 34.08 11.76 -17.91
CA ASN A 86 35.37 12.33 -18.35
C ASN A 86 35.44 12.41 -19.88
#